data_AF-A0A955RYR2-F1
#
_entry.id   AF-A0A955RYR2-F1
#
_cell.length_a   1.000
_cell.length_b   1.000
_cell.length_c   1.000
_cell.angle_alpha   90.00
_cell.angle_beta   90.00
_cell.angle_gamma   90.00
#
_symmetry.space_group_name_H-M   'P 1'
#
loop_
_entity.id
_entity.type
_entity.pdbx_description
1 polymer ?
#
loop_
_entity_poly.entity_id
_entity_poly.type
_entity_poly.pdbx_seq_one_letter_code
_entity_poly.pdbx_strand_id
1 'polypeptide(L)'
;EPFGRLLTQGMVLKEGEVMSKSKGNVVDPDDIIKEYGADSLRLRMLFAAPPEDQLEWDSGGVDGAWKFLNRIWNLVENRFKPVDAAVDVMAMDAADKELNYAVHHSIKKVTEDLDSYKFNTAISTLMILMNTVDKYQCDETQPAKQALLNQVIRTIILLLSPSTPHISEELWQKIGGAEESVLHVAWPTYQEEALQKDSVQIIVQVNGKLRGKFDVAPDIAQGELQKLVLADDNIQKFMDGKSVKKFIYIPGKLANIVV
;
A
#
# COMPACT_ATOMS: atom_id res chain seq x y z
N GLU A 1 13.19 -2.76 34.89
CA GLU A 1 11.88 -2.85 34.19
C GLU A 1 11.83 -4.13 33.38
N PRO A 2 10.81 -5.00 33.53
CA PRO A 2 10.73 -6.30 32.85
C PRO A 2 10.37 -6.21 31.35
N PHE A 3 9.85 -5.08 30.87
CA PHE A 3 9.45 -4.91 29.47
C PHE A 3 10.01 -3.60 28.89
N GLY A 4 10.63 -3.67 27.71
CA GLY A 4 11.06 -2.49 26.95
C GLY A 4 9.93 -1.84 26.14
N ARG A 5 8.92 -2.64 25.75
CA ARG A 5 7.65 -2.23 25.13
C ARG A 5 6.56 -3.20 25.55
N LEU A 6 5.34 -2.70 25.80
CA LEU A 6 4.15 -3.50 26.10
C LEU A 6 3.04 -3.12 25.12
N LEU A 7 2.43 -4.12 24.48
CA LEU A 7 1.25 -3.96 23.65
C LEU A 7 0.12 -4.80 24.23
N THR A 8 -1.01 -4.18 24.52
CA THR A 8 -2.22 -4.85 25.01
C THR A 8 -3.24 -4.90 23.89
N GLN A 9 -3.42 -6.06 23.28
CA GLN A 9 -4.33 -6.20 22.15
C GLN A 9 -5.79 -5.95 22.57
N GLY A 10 -6.55 -5.34 21.67
CA GLY A 10 -7.98 -5.14 21.83
C GLY A 10 -8.75 -6.46 21.75
N MET A 11 -9.98 -6.42 22.27
CA MET A 11 -10.87 -7.58 22.28
C MET A 11 -11.56 -7.73 20.93
N VAL A 12 -11.74 -8.98 20.51
CA VAL A 12 -12.61 -9.32 19.37
C VAL A 12 -14.04 -9.48 19.89
N LEU A 13 -14.95 -8.70 19.32
CA LEU A 13 -16.36 -8.65 19.67
C LEU A 13 -17.20 -9.32 18.59
N LYS A 14 -18.39 -9.77 18.95
CA LYS A 14 -19.43 -10.17 18.00
C LYS A 14 -20.77 -9.61 18.48
N GLU A 15 -21.42 -8.85 17.61
CA GLU A 15 -22.63 -8.08 17.91
C GLU A 15 -22.41 -7.12 19.09
N GLY A 16 -21.22 -6.50 19.15
CA GLY A 16 -20.83 -5.58 20.23
C GLY A 16 -20.49 -6.25 21.57
N GLU A 17 -20.49 -7.58 21.66
CA GLU A 17 -20.21 -8.32 22.88
C GLU A 17 -18.93 -9.15 22.80
N VAL A 18 -18.23 -9.30 23.93
CA VAL A 18 -17.12 -10.24 24.05
C VAL A 18 -17.63 -11.67 23.79
N MET A 19 -16.93 -12.39 22.92
CA MET A 19 -17.28 -13.77 22.58
C MET A 19 -17.19 -14.70 23.81
N SER A 20 -18.21 -15.54 24.02
CA SER A 20 -18.21 -16.52 25.12
C SER A 20 -19.15 -17.70 24.84
N LYS A 21 -18.83 -18.88 25.39
CA LYS A 21 -19.65 -20.09 25.23
C LYS A 21 -21.08 -19.92 25.77
N SER A 22 -21.25 -19.24 26.90
CA SER A 22 -22.57 -19.02 27.52
C SER A 22 -23.50 -18.15 26.67
N LYS A 23 -22.94 -17.24 25.85
CA LYS A 23 -23.69 -16.36 24.96
C LYS A 23 -23.97 -16.98 23.59
N GLY A 24 -23.38 -18.13 23.26
CA GLY A 24 -23.53 -18.77 21.96
C GLY A 24 -22.95 -17.96 20.78
N ASN A 25 -22.17 -16.92 21.05
CA ASN A 25 -21.63 -16.01 20.05
C ASN A 25 -20.15 -16.28 19.70
N VAL A 26 -19.62 -17.45 20.08
CA VAL A 26 -18.26 -17.86 19.71
C VAL A 26 -18.17 -18.08 18.21
N VAL A 27 -17.07 -17.65 17.61
CA VAL A 27 -16.69 -17.98 16.24
C VAL A 27 -15.57 -19.00 16.31
N ASP A 28 -15.76 -20.14 15.67
CA ASP A 28 -14.73 -21.17 15.60
C ASP A 28 -13.71 -20.81 14.49
N PRO A 29 -12.43 -20.58 14.83
CA PRO A 29 -11.42 -20.30 13.82
C PRO A 29 -11.18 -21.50 12.88
N ASP A 30 -11.43 -22.74 13.32
CA ASP A 30 -11.14 -23.93 12.52
C ASP A 30 -12.04 -24.02 11.27
N ASP A 31 -13.31 -23.62 11.40
CA ASP A 31 -14.25 -23.56 10.27
C ASP A 31 -13.75 -22.57 9.20
N ILE A 32 -13.25 -21.41 9.63
CA ILE A 32 -12.73 -20.37 8.73
C ILE A 32 -11.44 -20.84 8.08
N ILE A 33 -10.53 -21.45 8.85
CA ILE A 33 -9.25 -21.97 8.35
C ILE A 33 -9.51 -23.06 7.30
N LYS A 34 -10.51 -23.92 7.52
CA LYS A 34 -10.89 -24.98 6.59
C LYS A 34 -11.41 -24.44 5.26
N GLU A 35 -12.15 -23.34 5.28
CA GLU A 35 -12.74 -22.74 4.08
C GLU A 35 -11.78 -21.79 3.34
N TYR A 36 -11.10 -20.91 4.08
CA TYR A 36 -10.31 -19.80 3.52
C TYR A 36 -8.80 -19.93 3.72
N GLY A 37 -8.34 -20.88 4.55
CA GLY A 37 -6.94 -21.03 4.95
C GLY A 37 -6.53 -20.10 6.10
N ALA A 38 -5.46 -20.51 6.81
CA ALA A 38 -4.94 -19.76 7.95
C ALA A 38 -4.46 -18.35 7.61
N ASP A 39 -3.90 -18.18 6.41
CA ASP A 39 -3.37 -16.89 5.95
C ASP A 39 -4.47 -15.85 5.71
N SER A 40 -5.62 -16.25 5.16
CA SER A 40 -6.75 -15.35 4.98
C SER A 40 -7.29 -14.85 6.33
N LEU A 41 -7.39 -15.75 7.33
CA LEU A 41 -7.80 -15.37 8.68
C LEU A 41 -6.78 -14.43 9.34
N ARG A 42 -5.49 -14.77 9.31
CA ARG A 42 -4.42 -13.92 9.86
C ARG A 42 -4.41 -12.53 9.23
N LEU A 43 -4.50 -12.47 7.91
CA LEU A 43 -4.52 -11.21 7.19
C LEU A 43 -5.75 -10.37 7.57
N ARG A 44 -6.93 -10.99 7.66
CA ARG A 44 -8.15 -10.30 8.10
C ARG A 44 -8.01 -9.77 9.53
N MET A 45 -7.39 -10.51 10.45
CA MET A 45 -7.17 -10.04 11.82
C MET A 45 -6.23 -8.83 11.87
N LEU A 46 -5.11 -8.90 11.14
CA LEU A 46 -4.10 -7.84 11.10
C LEU A 46 -4.55 -6.59 10.33
N PHE A 47 -5.47 -6.73 9.37
CA PHE A 47 -5.94 -5.62 8.55
C PHE A 47 -7.08 -4.82 9.17
N ALA A 48 -7.86 -5.46 10.05
CA ALA A 48 -9.15 -4.95 10.48
C ALA A 48 -9.10 -3.61 11.23
N ALA A 49 -8.14 -3.51 12.13
CA ALA A 49 -8.00 -2.42 13.08
C ALA A 49 -6.55 -2.40 13.60
N PRO A 50 -6.10 -1.27 14.18
CA PRO A 50 -4.92 -1.26 15.02
C PRO A 50 -5.02 -2.34 16.11
N PRO A 51 -3.90 -2.97 16.51
CA PRO A 51 -3.94 -4.11 17.41
C PRO A 51 -4.46 -3.75 18.81
N GLU A 52 -4.32 -2.52 19.28
CA GLU A 52 -4.89 -2.04 20.55
C GLU A 52 -6.40 -1.78 20.53
N ASP A 53 -6.99 -1.62 19.33
CA ASP A 53 -8.40 -1.29 19.18
C ASP A 53 -9.28 -2.54 19.26
N GLN A 54 -10.51 -2.36 19.73
CA GLN A 54 -11.51 -3.41 19.67
C GLN A 54 -11.88 -3.72 18.21
N LEU A 55 -12.04 -5.01 17.92
CA LEU A 55 -12.41 -5.49 16.60
C LEU A 55 -13.82 -6.07 16.63
N GLU A 56 -14.76 -5.49 15.88
CA GLU A 56 -16.02 -6.14 15.58
C GLU A 56 -15.80 -7.26 14.54
N TRP A 57 -16.17 -8.47 14.89
CA TRP A 57 -16.08 -9.62 14.01
C TRP A 57 -17.22 -9.62 13.00
N ASP A 58 -16.85 -9.61 11.71
CA ASP A 58 -17.76 -9.84 10.60
C ASP A 58 -17.21 -10.95 9.70
N SER A 59 -18.08 -11.85 9.24
CA SER A 59 -17.69 -12.98 8.38
C SER A 59 -17.28 -12.55 6.98
N GLY A 60 -17.78 -11.41 6.49
CA GLY A 60 -17.52 -10.91 5.14
C GLY A 60 -16.08 -10.44 4.92
N GLY A 61 -15.39 -9.99 5.97
CA GLY A 61 -14.05 -9.46 5.82
C GLY A 61 -12.99 -10.52 5.53
N VAL A 62 -13.22 -11.79 5.89
CA VAL A 62 -12.31 -12.89 5.53
C VAL A 62 -12.32 -13.12 4.01
N ASP A 63 -13.47 -13.01 3.36
CA ASP A 63 -13.58 -13.11 1.90
C ASP A 63 -12.76 -12.01 1.18
N GLY A 64 -12.73 -10.79 1.74
CA GLY A 64 -11.88 -9.71 1.23
C GLY A 64 -10.39 -10.04 1.31
N ALA A 65 -9.94 -10.60 2.43
CA ALA A 65 -8.56 -11.05 2.62
C ALA A 65 -8.19 -12.18 1.64
N TRP A 66 -9.07 -13.17 1.49
CA TRP A 66 -8.90 -14.29 0.55
C TRP A 66 -8.82 -13.81 -0.91
N LYS A 67 -9.70 -12.89 -1.32
CA LYS A 67 -9.66 -12.28 -2.67
C LYS A 67 -8.36 -11.54 -2.93
N PHE A 68 -7.85 -10.82 -1.93
CA PHE A 68 -6.57 -10.12 -2.05
C PHE A 68 -5.40 -11.10 -2.23
N LEU A 69 -5.35 -12.19 -1.44
CA LEU A 69 -4.34 -13.23 -1.58
C LEU A 69 -4.41 -13.92 -2.95
N ASN A 70 -5.61 -14.22 -3.45
CA ASN A 70 -5.78 -14.76 -4.81
C ASN A 70 -5.33 -13.78 -5.90
N ARG A 71 -5.49 -12.47 -5.71
CA ARG A 71 -4.96 -11.47 -6.65
C ARG A 71 -3.43 -11.51 -6.71
N ILE A 72 -2.76 -11.68 -5.58
CA ILE A 72 -1.29 -11.85 -5.54
C ILE A 72 -0.87 -13.17 -6.18
N TRP A 73 -1.58 -14.26 -5.89
CA TRP A 73 -1.33 -15.56 -6.52
C TRP A 73 -1.41 -15.47 -8.05
N ASN A 74 -2.50 -14.88 -8.57
CA ASN A 74 -2.68 -14.67 -9.99
C ASN A 74 -1.64 -13.73 -10.60
N LEU A 75 -1.18 -12.71 -9.87
CA LEU A 75 -0.07 -11.86 -10.32
C LEU A 75 1.20 -12.70 -10.55
N VAL A 76 1.57 -13.55 -9.59
CA VAL A 76 2.75 -14.41 -9.70
C VAL A 76 2.61 -15.37 -10.86
N GLU A 77 1.52 -16.13 -10.93
CA GLU A 77 1.36 -17.17 -11.97
C GLU A 77 1.31 -16.61 -13.39
N ASN A 78 0.69 -15.44 -13.58
CA ASN A 78 0.45 -14.91 -14.92
C ASN A 78 1.52 -13.90 -15.37
N ARG A 79 2.24 -13.26 -14.45
CA ARG A 79 3.11 -12.12 -14.79
C ARG A 79 4.57 -12.26 -14.37
N PHE A 80 4.91 -13.21 -13.50
CA PHE A 80 6.30 -13.53 -13.25
C PHE A 80 6.87 -14.31 -14.44
N LYS A 81 7.93 -13.79 -15.06
CA LYS A 81 8.64 -14.47 -16.16
C LYS A 81 10.14 -14.40 -15.89
N PRO A 82 10.86 -15.52 -15.73
CA PRO A 82 12.31 -15.49 -15.62
C PRO A 82 12.93 -14.76 -16.81
N VAL A 83 13.78 -13.78 -16.53
CA VAL A 83 14.52 -13.02 -17.53
C VAL A 83 15.97 -12.85 -17.09
N ASP A 84 16.88 -12.94 -18.04
CA ASP A 84 18.30 -12.63 -17.84
C ASP A 84 18.55 -11.17 -18.24
N ALA A 85 18.08 -10.26 -17.39
CA ALA A 85 18.23 -8.82 -17.58
C ALA A 85 18.29 -8.12 -16.22
N ALA A 86 19.03 -7.02 -16.16
CA ALA A 86 19.08 -6.15 -15.00
C ALA A 86 18.03 -5.03 -15.12
N VAL A 87 17.64 -4.47 -13.98
CA VAL A 87 16.88 -3.22 -13.93
C VAL A 87 17.83 -2.08 -14.30
N ASP A 88 17.50 -1.33 -15.35
CA ASP A 88 18.24 -0.13 -15.75
C ASP A 88 17.53 1.12 -15.23
N VAL A 89 18.01 1.63 -14.10
CA VAL A 89 17.46 2.83 -13.43
C VAL A 89 17.61 4.08 -14.30
N MET A 90 18.63 4.15 -15.16
CA MET A 90 18.90 5.34 -15.99
C MET A 90 18.01 5.41 -17.22
N ALA A 91 17.49 4.26 -17.67
CA ALA A 91 16.59 4.14 -18.82
C ALA A 91 15.10 4.06 -18.44
N MET A 92 14.74 4.29 -17.17
CA MET A 92 13.36 4.21 -16.69
C MET A 92 12.47 5.29 -17.34
N ASP A 93 11.37 4.84 -17.94
CA ASP A 93 10.30 5.75 -18.33
C ASP A 93 9.40 6.13 -17.14
N ALA A 94 8.33 6.90 -17.40
CA ALA A 94 7.44 7.36 -16.35
C ALA A 94 6.75 6.22 -15.58
N ALA A 95 6.36 5.14 -16.26
CA ALA A 95 5.72 3.99 -15.62
C ALA A 95 6.71 3.18 -14.78
N ASP A 96 7.96 3.06 -15.25
CA ASP A 96 9.04 2.41 -14.51
C ASP A 96 9.37 3.19 -13.24
N LYS A 97 9.49 4.52 -13.35
CA LYS A 97 9.72 5.40 -12.19
C LYS A 97 8.58 5.33 -11.18
N GLU A 98 7.32 5.29 -11.63
CA GLU A 98 6.16 5.16 -10.74
C GLU A 98 6.19 3.83 -9.98
N LEU A 99 6.46 2.72 -10.67
CA LEU A 99 6.55 1.40 -10.05
C LEU A 99 7.75 1.29 -9.10
N ASN A 100 8.91 1.82 -9.51
CA ASN A 100 10.13 1.85 -8.71
C ASN A 100 9.93 2.68 -7.43
N TYR A 101 9.31 3.86 -7.53
CA TYR A 101 8.91 4.64 -6.36
C TYR A 101 7.96 3.83 -5.46
N ALA A 102 6.93 3.22 -6.04
CA ALA A 102 5.89 2.52 -5.27
C ALA A 102 6.47 1.34 -4.47
N VAL A 103 7.38 0.55 -5.05
CA VAL A 103 8.01 -0.58 -4.35
C VAL A 103 8.92 -0.10 -3.23
N HIS A 104 9.77 0.90 -3.47
CA HIS A 104 10.67 1.44 -2.45
C HIS A 104 9.92 2.14 -1.32
N HIS A 105 8.89 2.91 -1.64
CA HIS A 105 7.99 3.51 -0.65
C HIS A 105 7.31 2.42 0.20
N SER A 106 6.87 1.33 -0.44
CA SER A 106 6.21 0.24 0.26
C SER A 106 7.16 -0.49 1.22
N ILE A 107 8.40 -0.75 0.81
CA ILE A 107 9.41 -1.33 1.69
C ILE A 107 9.61 -0.43 2.92
N LYS A 108 9.86 0.87 2.73
CA LYS A 108 10.05 1.83 3.83
C LYS A 108 8.86 1.84 4.78
N LYS A 109 7.65 2.05 4.23
CA LYS A 109 6.43 2.22 5.02
C LYS A 109 6.03 0.95 5.77
N VAL A 110 6.11 -0.21 5.12
CA VAL A 110 5.82 -1.50 5.76
C VAL A 110 6.81 -1.78 6.87
N THR A 111 8.11 -1.52 6.66
CA THR A 111 9.14 -1.70 7.70
C THR A 111 8.84 -0.84 8.93
N GLU A 112 8.59 0.47 8.74
CA GLU A 112 8.27 1.41 9.82
C GLU A 112 6.96 1.04 10.56
N ASP A 113 5.96 0.55 9.81
CA ASP A 113 4.67 0.15 10.37
C ASP A 113 4.77 -1.12 11.20
N LEU A 114 5.53 -2.13 10.73
CA LEU A 114 5.75 -3.35 11.49
C LEU A 114 6.47 -3.05 12.82
N ASP A 115 7.47 -2.17 12.80
CA ASP A 115 8.18 -1.72 14.01
C ASP A 115 7.28 -0.98 15.01
N SER A 116 6.20 -0.38 14.51
CA SER A 116 5.23 0.41 15.28
C SER A 116 3.90 -0.32 15.50
N TYR A 117 3.82 -1.62 15.16
CA TYR A 117 2.61 -2.45 15.25
C TYR A 117 1.40 -1.95 14.43
N LYS A 118 1.62 -1.15 13.38
CA LYS A 118 0.56 -0.63 12.49
C LYS A 118 0.28 -1.58 11.33
N PHE A 119 -0.11 -2.81 11.64
CA PHE A 119 -0.27 -3.88 10.65
C PHE A 119 -1.29 -3.57 9.55
N ASN A 120 -2.39 -2.92 9.92
CA ASN A 120 -3.45 -2.51 8.99
C ASN A 120 -2.94 -1.54 7.92
N THR A 121 -2.09 -0.58 8.29
CA THR A 121 -1.50 0.37 7.33
C THR A 121 -0.36 -0.26 6.52
N ALA A 122 0.36 -1.23 7.09
CA ALA A 122 1.33 -2.04 6.33
C ALA A 122 0.62 -2.81 5.20
N ILE A 123 -0.45 -3.53 5.53
CA ILE A 123 -1.26 -4.28 4.55
C ILE A 123 -1.91 -3.33 3.53
N SER A 124 -2.47 -2.19 3.97
CA SER A 124 -3.00 -1.17 3.07
C SER A 124 -1.96 -0.68 2.05
N THR A 125 -0.70 -0.55 2.49
CA THR A 125 0.41 -0.14 1.61
C THR A 125 0.67 -1.17 0.54
N LEU A 126 0.64 -2.47 0.87
CA LEU A 126 0.74 -3.56 -0.12
C LEU A 126 -0.44 -3.56 -1.10
N MET A 127 -1.66 -3.27 -0.64
CA MET A 127 -2.81 -3.12 -1.54
C MET A 127 -2.62 -1.97 -2.53
N ILE A 128 -2.04 -0.85 -2.09
CA ILE A 128 -1.72 0.29 -2.97
C ILE A 128 -0.65 -0.11 -3.99
N LEU A 129 0.42 -0.79 -3.55
CA LEU A 129 1.46 -1.30 -4.46
C LEU A 129 0.87 -2.23 -5.54
N MET A 130 -0.02 -3.15 -5.15
CA MET A 130 -0.73 -4.02 -6.09
C MET A 130 -1.54 -3.23 -7.13
N ASN A 131 -2.16 -2.12 -6.73
CA ASN A 131 -2.87 -1.25 -7.69
C ASN A 131 -1.93 -0.57 -8.70
N THR A 132 -0.69 -0.27 -8.31
CA THR A 132 0.33 0.23 -9.24
C THR A 132 0.79 -0.89 -10.18
N VAL A 133 1.02 -2.10 -9.65
CA VAL A 133 1.41 -3.28 -10.45
C VAL A 133 0.38 -3.61 -11.53
N ASP A 134 -0.92 -3.55 -11.21
CA ASP A 134 -1.99 -3.83 -12.18
C ASP A 134 -1.99 -2.89 -13.39
N LYS A 135 -1.54 -1.65 -13.20
CA LYS A 135 -1.45 -0.64 -14.27
C LYS A 135 -0.16 -0.75 -15.07
N TYR A 136 0.88 -1.34 -14.48
CA TYR A 136 2.17 -1.48 -15.12
C TYR A 136 2.10 -2.54 -16.23
N GLN A 137 2.56 -2.21 -17.43
CA GLN A 137 2.54 -3.10 -18.59
C GLN A 137 3.96 -3.30 -19.10
N CYS A 138 4.28 -4.53 -19.45
CA CYS A 138 5.53 -4.91 -20.12
C CYS A 138 5.26 -6.09 -21.05
N ASP A 139 5.94 -6.11 -22.19
CA ASP A 139 5.90 -7.23 -23.13
C ASP A 139 7.27 -7.93 -23.24
N GLU A 140 7.32 -9.00 -24.03
CA GLU A 140 8.51 -9.85 -24.18
C GLU A 140 9.70 -9.15 -24.84
N THR A 141 9.47 -8.00 -25.48
CA THR A 141 10.54 -7.17 -26.07
C THR A 141 11.18 -6.22 -25.07
N GLN A 142 10.67 -6.17 -23.83
CA GLN A 142 11.10 -5.23 -22.78
C GLN A 142 11.66 -5.96 -21.55
N PRO A 143 12.79 -6.69 -21.67
CA PRO A 143 13.30 -7.54 -20.59
C PRO A 143 13.69 -6.76 -19.33
N ALA A 144 14.16 -5.51 -19.44
CA ALA A 144 14.47 -4.66 -18.28
C ALA A 144 13.21 -4.28 -17.47
N LYS A 145 12.08 -4.04 -18.15
CA LYS A 145 10.78 -3.79 -17.49
C LYS A 145 10.25 -5.05 -16.80
N GLN A 146 10.39 -6.20 -17.45
CA GLN A 146 10.05 -7.48 -16.84
C GLN A 146 10.93 -7.77 -15.61
N ALA A 147 12.23 -7.41 -15.65
CA ALA A 147 13.13 -7.53 -14.50
C ALA A 147 12.67 -6.66 -13.32
N LEU A 148 12.24 -5.41 -13.58
CA LEU A 148 11.67 -4.53 -12.55
C LEU A 148 10.39 -5.13 -11.95
N LEU A 149 9.46 -5.61 -12.80
CA LEU A 149 8.24 -6.27 -12.33
C LEU A 149 8.55 -7.50 -11.46
N ASN A 150 9.50 -8.34 -11.87
CA ASN A 150 9.93 -9.50 -11.09
C ASN A 150 10.51 -9.09 -9.73
N GLN A 151 11.30 -8.01 -9.68
CA GLN A 151 11.81 -7.46 -8.43
C GLN A 151 10.65 -7.01 -7.52
N VAL A 152 9.64 -6.33 -8.06
CA VAL A 152 8.45 -5.92 -7.29
C VAL A 152 7.67 -7.12 -6.77
N ILE A 153 7.46 -8.16 -7.59
CA ILE A 153 6.79 -9.40 -7.18
C ILE A 153 7.53 -10.08 -6.03
N ARG A 154 8.86 -10.22 -6.12
CA ARG A 154 9.70 -10.73 -5.05
C ARG A 154 9.52 -9.94 -3.75
N THR A 155 9.55 -8.61 -3.86
CA THR A 155 9.35 -7.72 -2.71
C THR A 155 7.96 -7.90 -2.09
N ILE A 156 6.90 -8.00 -2.89
CA ILE A 156 5.54 -8.22 -2.36
C ILE A 156 5.49 -9.50 -1.53
N ILE A 157 6.07 -10.60 -2.02
CA ILE A 157 6.11 -11.89 -1.31
C ILE A 157 6.83 -11.74 0.04
N LEU A 158 7.99 -11.06 0.06
CA LEU A 158 8.78 -10.84 1.27
C LEU A 158 8.06 -9.95 2.28
N LEU A 159 7.46 -8.83 1.83
CA LEU A 159 6.74 -7.92 2.72
C LEU A 159 5.46 -8.55 3.29
N LEU A 160 4.88 -9.50 2.58
CA LEU A 160 3.67 -10.21 3.00
C LEU A 160 3.96 -11.38 3.96
N SER A 161 5.16 -11.96 3.90
CA SER A 161 5.51 -13.20 4.61
C SER A 161 5.30 -13.18 6.13
N PRO A 162 5.45 -12.05 6.87
CA PRO A 162 5.14 -12.03 8.30
C PRO A 162 3.64 -12.23 8.59
N SER A 163 2.78 -11.77 7.67
CA SER A 163 1.32 -11.82 7.82
C SER A 163 0.74 -13.13 7.30
N THR A 164 1.18 -13.58 6.13
CA THR A 164 0.68 -14.79 5.46
C THR A 164 1.83 -15.70 5.01
N PRO A 165 2.46 -16.40 5.95
CA PRO A 165 3.70 -17.12 5.68
C PRO A 165 3.52 -18.31 4.72
N HIS A 166 2.37 -18.99 4.71
CA HIS A 166 2.20 -20.22 3.93
C HIS A 166 2.09 -19.92 2.43
N ILE A 167 1.25 -18.97 2.04
CA ILE A 167 1.15 -18.53 0.65
C ILE A 167 2.43 -17.86 0.18
N SER A 168 3.11 -17.09 1.04
CA SER A 168 4.40 -16.49 0.69
C SER A 168 5.46 -17.53 0.40
N GLU A 169 5.53 -18.63 1.17
CA GLU A 169 6.47 -19.73 0.93
C GLU A 169 6.18 -20.43 -0.41
N GLU A 170 4.92 -20.78 -0.68
CA GLU A 170 4.50 -21.38 -1.95
C GLU A 170 4.83 -20.50 -3.16
N LEU A 171 4.52 -19.20 -3.07
CA LEU A 171 4.82 -18.24 -4.13
C LEU A 171 6.33 -18.04 -4.30
N TRP A 172 7.10 -18.04 -3.22
CA TRP A 172 8.55 -17.94 -3.26
C TRP A 172 9.19 -19.11 -4.00
N GLN A 173 8.73 -20.33 -3.73
CA GLN A 173 9.18 -21.53 -4.44
C GLN A 173 8.82 -21.47 -5.94
N LYS A 174 7.60 -21.04 -6.28
CA LYS A 174 7.15 -20.89 -7.68
C LYS A 174 8.02 -19.95 -8.52
N ILE A 175 8.62 -18.94 -7.92
CA ILE A 175 9.48 -17.96 -8.62
C ILE A 175 10.98 -18.32 -8.60
N GLY A 176 11.29 -19.59 -8.29
CA GLY A 176 12.66 -20.13 -8.28
C GLY A 176 13.42 -19.90 -6.98
N GLY A 177 12.75 -19.54 -5.89
CA GLY A 177 13.36 -19.43 -4.55
C GLY A 177 13.55 -20.76 -3.82
N ALA A 178 13.53 -21.89 -4.53
CA ALA A 178 13.38 -23.24 -3.96
C ALA A 178 14.56 -23.71 -3.08
N GLU A 179 15.70 -23.02 -3.08
CA GLU A 179 16.88 -23.41 -2.28
C GLU A 179 16.84 -22.92 -0.83
N GLU A 180 16.03 -21.90 -0.53
CA GLU A 180 15.92 -21.32 0.81
C GLU A 180 14.48 -20.85 1.09
N SER A 181 13.94 -21.20 2.26
CA SER A 181 12.61 -20.73 2.70
C SER A 181 12.56 -19.21 2.74
N VAL A 182 11.39 -18.64 2.41
CA VAL A 182 11.16 -17.19 2.48
C VAL A 182 11.46 -16.60 3.86
N LEU A 183 11.41 -17.43 4.91
CA LEU A 183 11.72 -17.07 6.29
C LEU A 183 13.20 -16.79 6.55
N HIS A 184 14.09 -17.29 5.71
CA HIS A 184 15.54 -17.11 5.85
C HIS A 184 16.10 -16.05 4.90
N VAL A 185 15.29 -15.59 3.95
CA VAL A 185 15.66 -14.50 3.04
C VAL A 185 15.74 -13.18 3.79
N ALA A 186 16.76 -12.38 3.48
CA ALA A 186 16.93 -11.05 4.06
C ALA A 186 15.72 -10.15 3.77
N TRP A 187 15.34 -9.34 4.76
CA TRP A 187 14.30 -8.33 4.60
C TRP A 187 14.69 -7.32 3.50
N PRO A 188 13.78 -6.95 2.59
CA PRO A 188 14.11 -6.03 1.50
C PRO A 188 14.49 -4.65 2.02
N THR A 189 15.45 -4.00 1.36
CA THR A 189 15.87 -2.64 1.66
C THR A 189 15.41 -1.67 0.58
N TYR A 190 15.31 -0.39 0.92
CA TYR A 190 14.88 0.64 -0.01
C TYR A 190 16.01 1.64 -0.32
N GLN A 191 15.89 2.32 -1.47
CA GLN A 191 16.82 3.36 -1.91
C GLN A 191 16.16 4.73 -1.71
N GLU A 192 16.83 5.66 -1.03
CA GLU A 192 16.26 7.00 -0.75
C GLU A 192 16.10 7.81 -2.05
N GLU A 193 16.96 7.58 -3.06
CA GLU A 193 16.88 8.23 -4.37
C GLU A 193 15.60 7.84 -5.12
N ALA A 194 15.15 6.60 -4.97
CA ALA A 194 13.91 6.11 -5.58
C ALA A 194 12.65 6.72 -4.95
N LEU A 195 12.76 7.37 -3.78
CA LEU A 195 11.66 8.06 -3.11
C LEU A 195 11.52 9.53 -3.55
N GLN A 196 12.36 9.99 -4.46
CA GLN A 196 12.23 11.32 -5.05
C GLN A 196 11.26 11.25 -6.23
N LYS A 197 10.25 12.12 -6.22
CA LYS A 197 9.34 12.27 -7.36
C LYS A 197 9.75 13.50 -8.16
N ASP A 198 9.73 13.37 -9.49
CA ASP A 198 9.94 14.52 -10.38
C ASP A 198 8.74 15.49 -10.34
N SER A 199 7.56 15.00 -9.95
CA SER A 199 6.34 15.80 -9.76
C SER A 199 5.44 15.27 -8.66
N VAL A 200 4.69 16.15 -8.01
CA VAL A 200 3.66 15.84 -7.02
C VAL A 200 2.32 16.40 -7.46
N GLN A 201 1.26 15.61 -7.27
CA GLN A 201 -0.09 16.06 -7.52
C GLN A 201 -0.63 16.84 -6.33
N ILE A 202 -0.86 18.13 -6.51
CA ILE A 202 -1.51 18.99 -5.53
C ILE A 202 -3.00 19.03 -5.79
N ILE A 203 -3.79 18.66 -4.78
CA ILE A 203 -5.23 18.85 -4.78
C ILE A 203 -5.54 20.32 -4.51
N VAL A 204 -6.30 20.95 -5.42
CA VAL A 204 -6.76 22.33 -5.25
C VAL A 204 -8.22 22.37 -4.84
N GLN A 205 -8.49 23.12 -3.78
CA GLN A 205 -9.81 23.36 -3.23
C GLN A 205 -10.18 24.86 -3.30
N VAL A 206 -11.48 25.12 -3.42
CA VAL A 206 -12.06 26.46 -3.21
C VAL A 206 -13.11 26.35 -2.12
N ASN A 207 -12.94 27.11 -1.03
CA ASN A 207 -13.76 27.02 0.19
C ASN A 207 -13.96 25.57 0.66
N GLY A 208 -12.87 24.78 0.67
CA GLY A 208 -12.84 23.40 1.15
C GLY A 208 -13.41 22.34 0.20
N LYS A 209 -13.92 22.72 -0.98
CA LYS A 209 -14.42 21.76 -1.99
C LYS A 209 -13.36 21.52 -3.06
N LEU A 210 -13.12 20.26 -3.44
CA LEU A 210 -12.19 19.87 -4.52
C LEU A 210 -12.62 20.50 -5.85
N ARG A 211 -11.69 21.21 -6.50
CA ARG A 211 -11.90 21.88 -7.80
C ARG A 211 -10.85 21.59 -8.86
N GLY A 212 -9.66 21.14 -8.47
CA GLY A 212 -8.62 20.81 -9.45
C GLY A 212 -7.54 19.90 -8.88
N LYS A 213 -6.69 19.40 -9.79
CA LYS A 213 -5.49 18.62 -9.50
C LYS A 213 -4.39 19.14 -10.41
N PHE A 214 -3.23 19.45 -9.84
CA PHE A 214 -2.10 20.03 -10.57
C PHE A 214 -0.86 19.21 -10.28
N ASP A 215 -0.18 18.74 -11.32
CA ASP A 215 1.12 18.10 -11.19
C ASP A 215 2.20 19.18 -11.25
N VAL A 216 2.96 19.33 -10.18
CA VAL A 216 3.95 20.41 -9.97
C VAL A 216 5.26 19.84 -9.42
N ALA A 217 6.34 20.61 -9.49
CA ALA A 217 7.59 20.23 -8.84
C ALA A 217 7.39 20.05 -7.33
N PRO A 218 8.01 19.05 -6.68
CA PRO A 218 7.85 18.79 -5.24
C PRO A 218 8.23 19.98 -4.35
N ASP A 219 9.17 20.80 -4.81
CA ASP A 219 9.73 21.96 -4.15
C ASP A 219 9.12 23.28 -4.64
N ILE A 220 8.02 23.25 -5.40
CA ILE A 220 7.37 24.45 -5.91
C ILE A 220 7.09 25.46 -4.79
N ALA A 221 7.55 26.68 -4.98
CA ALA A 221 7.33 27.75 -4.01
C ALA A 221 5.83 28.10 -3.95
N GLN A 222 5.31 28.40 -2.75
CA GLN A 222 3.90 28.75 -2.57
C GLN A 222 3.44 29.86 -3.52
N GLY A 223 4.27 30.88 -3.75
CA GLY A 223 3.94 31.99 -4.63
C GLY A 223 3.82 31.59 -6.10
N GLU A 224 4.61 30.61 -6.55
CA GLU A 224 4.54 30.08 -7.91
C GLU A 224 3.32 29.20 -8.09
N LEU A 225 3.06 28.29 -7.13
CA LEU A 225 1.86 27.47 -7.12
C LEU A 225 0.59 28.34 -7.11
N GLN A 226 0.55 29.39 -6.30
CA GLN A 226 -0.60 30.30 -6.24
C GLN A 226 -0.85 30.97 -7.59
N LYS A 227 0.21 31.43 -8.29
CA LYS A 227 0.06 32.02 -9.63
C LYS A 227 -0.47 31.00 -10.64
N LEU A 228 0.09 29.79 -10.64
CA LEU A 228 -0.32 28.70 -11.53
C LEU A 228 -1.81 28.37 -11.34
N VAL A 229 -2.22 28.17 -10.08
CA VAL A 229 -3.58 27.78 -9.73
C VAL A 229 -4.59 28.90 -10.01
N LEU A 230 -4.22 30.16 -9.75
CA LEU A 230 -5.09 31.30 -10.05
C LEU A 230 -5.16 31.63 -11.55
N ALA A 231 -4.25 31.12 -12.37
CA ALA A 231 -4.33 31.27 -13.83
C ALA A 231 -5.25 30.23 -14.48
N ASP A 232 -5.71 29.21 -13.74
CA ASP A 232 -6.54 28.14 -14.28
C ASP A 232 -8.01 28.56 -14.46
N ASP A 233 -8.53 28.41 -15.68
CA ASP A 233 -9.89 28.79 -16.06
C ASP A 233 -10.97 28.08 -15.22
N ASN A 234 -10.73 26.83 -14.84
CA ASN A 234 -11.69 26.07 -14.07
C ASN A 234 -11.73 26.56 -12.62
N ILE A 235 -10.57 26.84 -12.01
CA ILE A 235 -10.50 27.46 -10.68
C ILE A 235 -11.17 28.84 -10.67
N GLN A 236 -10.91 29.67 -11.68
CA GLN A 236 -11.51 31.00 -11.81
C GLN A 236 -13.05 30.96 -11.82
N LYS A 237 -13.66 29.98 -12.52
CA LYS A 237 -15.12 29.77 -12.50
C LYS A 237 -15.67 29.55 -11.08
N PHE A 238 -14.93 28.83 -10.23
CA PHE A 238 -15.35 28.56 -8.86
C PHE A 238 -15.07 29.69 -7.88
N MET A 239 -14.25 30.67 -8.26
CA MET A 239 -14.03 31.89 -7.49
C MET A 239 -15.14 32.93 -7.69
N ASP A 240 -15.91 32.84 -8.78
CA ASP A 240 -17.09 33.68 -9.05
C ASP A 240 -16.79 35.19 -8.91
N GLY A 241 -15.64 35.62 -9.44
CA GLY A 241 -15.16 37.01 -9.39
C GLY A 241 -14.75 37.51 -8.00
N LYS A 242 -14.76 36.66 -6.96
CA LYS A 242 -14.34 37.03 -5.60
C LYS A 242 -12.82 37.06 -5.48
N SER A 243 -12.32 37.99 -4.67
CA SER A 243 -10.90 38.09 -4.35
C SER A 243 -10.47 37.00 -3.35
N VAL A 244 -9.22 36.56 -3.47
CA VAL A 244 -8.61 35.61 -2.54
C VAL A 244 -8.40 36.28 -1.18
N LYS A 245 -9.06 35.78 -0.14
CA LYS A 245 -8.84 36.23 1.25
C LYS A 245 -7.66 35.52 1.89
N LYS A 246 -7.49 34.22 1.60
CA LYS A 246 -6.42 33.40 2.15
C LYS A 246 -6.08 32.26 1.19
N PHE A 247 -4.79 32.00 1.01
CA PHE A 247 -4.28 30.84 0.29
C PHE A 247 -3.56 29.93 1.29
N ILE A 248 -4.06 28.71 1.49
CA ILE A 248 -3.51 27.75 2.45
C ILE A 248 -2.83 26.66 1.65
N TYR A 249 -1.50 26.58 1.74
CA TYR A 249 -0.72 25.55 1.07
C TYR A 249 -0.13 24.57 2.09
N ILE A 250 -0.38 23.28 1.87
CA ILE A 250 0.31 22.19 2.56
C ILE A 250 1.23 21.54 1.51
N PRO A 251 2.56 21.71 1.63
CA PRO A 251 3.53 21.19 0.67
C PRO A 251 3.30 19.73 0.29
N GLY A 252 3.32 19.45 -1.01
CA GLY A 252 3.16 18.10 -1.56
C GLY A 252 1.78 17.46 -1.38
N LYS A 253 0.78 18.17 -0.84
CA LYS A 253 -0.56 17.62 -0.54
C LYS A 253 -1.71 18.42 -1.14
N LEU A 254 -1.90 19.66 -0.69
CA LEU A 254 -3.09 20.42 -1.04
C LEU A 254 -2.87 21.94 -1.01
N ALA A 255 -3.66 22.64 -1.82
CA ALA A 255 -3.84 24.08 -1.74
C ALA A 255 -5.34 24.40 -1.61
N ASN A 256 -5.73 25.21 -0.62
CA ASN A 256 -7.10 25.67 -0.44
C ASN A 256 -7.19 27.19 -0.59
N ILE A 257 -8.06 27.63 -1.49
CA ILE A 257 -8.34 29.04 -1.77
C ILE A 257 -9.59 29.43 -1.01
N VAL A 258 -9.44 30.39 -0.10
CA VAL A 258 -10.57 30.98 0.62
C VAL A 258 -10.99 32.26 -0.08
N VAL A 259 -12.24 32.30 -0.55
CA VAL A 259 -12.87 33.46 -1.23
C VAL A 259 -14.13 33.90 -0.48
#